data_AF-A0A0B7MXC4-F1
#
_entry.id   AF-A0A0B7MXC4-F1
#
_cell.length_a   1.000
_cell.length_b   1.000
_cell.length_c   1.000
_cell.angle_alpha   90.00
_cell.angle_beta   90.00
_cell.angle_gamma   90.00
#
_symmetry.space_group_name_H-M   'P 1'
#
loop_
_entity.id
_entity.type
_entity.pdbx_description
1 polymer ?
#
loop_
_entity_poly.entity_id
_entity_poly.type
_entity_poly.pdbx_seq_one_letter_code
_entity_poly.pdbx_strand_id
1 'polypeptide(L)'
;MTLEREYDKHERPFRIRKSLRELVHKPRPSKPSSTSCISLPPFPNHDHKCQEYAYDVLYECQRGSLAVGYSSKTLLQFDPNPWCDAEMRFTPMSIENYQLPDPTWQWVSKDWMIDMTEDVDEAGWQYALKFHGAVWHGNYKHFRSFVRRRRWIRLRHRLLNNQQQQQQQTAEQQPPLLIDLSDPAPSSSTSSSDKDIMEKLQKCRLDRERLAVLDGAIKSTLPGLEDPLLEKAIDYMETFDYDDTKFKFLSQLLQKKYNFNQKPIHLTESEKKAVQSLQFYSDIQTILNSIDPNAASI
;
A
#
# COMPACT_ATOMS: atom_id res chain seq x y z
N MET A 1 -70.64 -33.10 27.85
CA MET A 1 -70.44 -31.68 28.23
C MET A 1 -69.27 -31.64 29.22
N THR A 2 -68.04 -31.59 28.71
CA THR A 2 -67.18 -30.38 28.68
C THR A 2 -66.72 -29.93 30.06
N LEU A 3 -65.67 -30.59 30.56
CA LEU A 3 -64.78 -30.07 31.60
C LEU A 3 -63.36 -30.14 31.04
N GLU A 4 -63.01 -29.14 30.24
CA GLU A 4 -61.63 -28.76 29.91
C GLU A 4 -61.73 -27.44 29.15
N ARG A 5 -61.72 -26.32 29.89
CA ARG A 5 -61.55 -25.00 29.30
C ARG A 5 -60.36 -24.32 29.95
N GLU A 6 -59.37 -24.10 29.09
CA GLU A 6 -58.47 -22.96 29.06
C GLU A 6 -57.55 -22.74 30.26
N TYR A 7 -56.45 -23.50 30.26
CA TYR A 7 -55.17 -23.05 30.79
C TYR A 7 -54.16 -22.98 29.64
N ASP A 8 -54.35 -22.04 28.72
CA ASP A 8 -53.30 -21.68 27.76
C ASP A 8 -53.11 -20.16 27.75
N LYS A 9 -52.57 -19.66 28.87
CA LYS A 9 -52.14 -18.27 29.01
C LYS A 9 -50.82 -18.08 28.24
N HIS A 10 -50.95 -17.75 26.95
CA HIS A 10 -50.16 -16.72 26.27
C HIS A 10 -48.65 -16.70 26.61
N GLU A 11 -47.93 -17.80 26.40
CA GLU A 11 -46.47 -17.70 26.21
C GLU A 11 -46.20 -17.14 24.81
N ARG A 12 -46.28 -15.82 24.68
CA ARG A 12 -45.69 -15.15 23.51
C ARG A 12 -44.18 -15.35 23.63
N PRO A 13 -43.50 -15.96 22.64
CA PRO A 13 -42.06 -16.14 22.72
C PRO A 13 -41.42 -14.78 22.90
N PHE A 14 -40.50 -14.67 23.88
CA PHE A 14 -39.67 -13.48 24.07
C PHE A 14 -38.94 -13.21 22.75
N ARG A 15 -39.49 -12.32 21.92
CA ARG A 15 -38.78 -11.79 20.76
C ARG A 15 -37.65 -10.96 21.32
N ILE A 16 -36.45 -11.55 21.41
CA ILE A 16 -35.21 -10.81 21.61
C ILE A 16 -35.16 -9.79 20.49
N ARG A 17 -35.52 -8.54 20.78
CA ARG A 17 -35.36 -7.45 19.83
C ARG A 17 -33.86 -7.28 19.67
N LYS A 18 -33.34 -7.58 18.47
CA LYS A 18 -31.95 -7.28 18.11
C LYS A 18 -31.63 -5.86 18.54
N SER A 19 -30.49 -5.67 19.19
CA SER A 19 -30.07 -4.34 19.63
C SER A 19 -29.97 -3.40 18.43
N LEU A 20 -30.15 -2.08 18.62
CA LEU A 20 -29.95 -1.14 17.51
C LEU A 20 -28.56 -1.32 16.87
N ARG A 21 -27.53 -1.62 17.68
CA ARG A 21 -26.18 -1.96 17.23
C ARG A 21 -26.11 -3.18 16.29
N GLU A 22 -26.98 -4.18 16.45
CA GLU A 22 -27.08 -5.32 15.53
C GLU A 22 -27.87 -5.02 14.25
N LEU A 23 -28.57 -3.88 14.22
CA LEU A 23 -29.31 -3.40 13.06
C LEU A 23 -28.45 -2.49 12.17
N VAL A 24 -27.16 -2.26 12.49
CA VAL A 24 -26.25 -1.49 11.62
C VAL A 24 -26.32 -2.15 10.26
N HIS A 25 -26.74 -1.38 9.27
CA HIS A 25 -26.97 -1.95 7.95
C HIS A 25 -25.63 -2.44 7.42
N LYS A 26 -25.58 -3.74 7.07
CA LYS A 26 -24.63 -4.24 6.09
C LYS A 26 -24.70 -3.27 4.90
N PRO A 27 -23.59 -2.66 4.46
CA PRO A 27 -23.58 -1.97 3.18
C PRO A 27 -24.19 -2.95 2.18
N ARG A 28 -25.38 -2.61 1.65
CA ARG A 28 -26.04 -3.47 0.68
C ARG A 28 -25.06 -3.53 -0.49
N PRO A 29 -24.58 -4.71 -0.94
CA PRO A 29 -23.84 -4.77 -2.19
C PRO A 29 -24.74 -4.07 -3.20
N SER A 30 -24.22 -3.03 -3.85
CA SER A 30 -24.97 -2.31 -4.86
C SER A 30 -25.60 -3.36 -5.77
N LYS A 31 -26.93 -3.38 -5.85
CA LYS A 31 -27.54 -4.04 -7.01
C LYS A 31 -26.89 -3.36 -8.21
N PRO A 32 -26.62 -4.07 -9.31
CA PRO A 32 -26.13 -3.44 -10.54
C PRO A 32 -27.26 -2.58 -11.13
N SER A 33 -27.54 -1.45 -10.48
CA SER A 33 -28.18 -0.30 -11.08
C SER A 33 -27.09 0.40 -11.88
N SER A 34 -27.45 0.77 -13.10
CA SER A 34 -26.66 1.23 -14.25
C SER A 34 -25.81 2.49 -14.07
N THR A 35 -25.30 2.78 -12.88
CA THR A 35 -24.43 3.91 -12.60
C THR A 35 -23.27 3.46 -11.70
N SER A 36 -22.18 3.06 -12.37
CA SER A 36 -20.79 3.18 -11.94
C SER A 36 -20.45 2.78 -10.50
N CYS A 37 -20.66 1.52 -10.11
CA CYS A 37 -19.85 0.94 -9.04
C CYS A 37 -18.61 0.31 -9.70
N ILE A 38 -17.44 0.87 -9.44
CA ILE A 38 -16.18 0.28 -9.90
C ILE A 38 -16.00 -1.03 -9.10
N SER A 39 -15.64 -2.14 -9.74
CA SER A 39 -15.35 -3.37 -8.98
C SER A 39 -14.03 -3.20 -8.23
N LEU A 40 -13.86 -3.94 -7.13
CA LEU A 40 -12.54 -4.06 -6.51
C LEU A 40 -11.49 -4.47 -7.56
N PRO A 41 -10.21 -4.07 -7.39
CA PRO A 41 -9.16 -4.46 -8.32
C PRO A 41 -9.12 -5.98 -8.49
N PRO A 42 -8.93 -6.49 -9.73
CA PRO A 42 -8.79 -7.92 -9.93
C PRO A 42 -7.54 -8.42 -9.21
N PHE A 43 -7.61 -9.65 -8.71
CA PHE A 43 -6.45 -10.30 -8.13
C PHE A 43 -5.32 -10.45 -9.17
N PRO A 44 -4.05 -10.48 -8.74
CA PRO A 44 -2.95 -10.84 -9.60
C PRO A 44 -3.21 -12.18 -10.30
N ASN A 45 -2.68 -12.36 -11.52
CA ASN A 45 -2.78 -13.64 -12.20
C ASN A 45 -2.07 -14.72 -11.38
N HIS A 46 -2.81 -15.71 -10.90
CA HIS A 46 -2.30 -16.77 -10.02
C HIS A 46 -2.98 -18.10 -10.30
N ASP A 47 -2.27 -19.19 -10.01
CA ASP A 47 -2.87 -20.52 -10.06
C ASP A 47 -3.72 -20.77 -8.80
N HIS A 48 -5.03 -20.77 -8.97
CA HIS A 48 -6.02 -21.01 -7.90
C HIS A 48 -5.87 -22.37 -7.21
N LYS A 49 -5.13 -23.33 -7.78
CA LYS A 49 -4.82 -24.61 -7.13
C LYS A 49 -3.67 -24.52 -6.14
N CYS A 50 -2.76 -23.56 -6.35
CA CYS A 50 -1.54 -23.40 -5.56
C CYS A 50 -1.61 -22.19 -4.63
N GLN A 51 -2.42 -21.19 -4.95
CA GLN A 51 -2.50 -19.92 -4.24
C GLN A 51 -3.94 -19.45 -4.08
N GLU A 52 -4.21 -18.82 -2.94
CA GLU A 52 -5.50 -18.21 -2.66
C GLU A 52 -5.29 -16.75 -2.26
N TYR A 53 -6.08 -15.85 -2.84
CA TYR A 53 -6.08 -14.43 -2.54
C TYR A 53 -7.41 -14.02 -1.92
N ALA A 54 -7.36 -13.15 -0.91
CA ALA A 54 -8.54 -12.63 -0.24
C ALA A 54 -8.35 -11.16 0.14
N TYR A 55 -9.41 -10.36 -0.02
CA TYR A 55 -9.46 -9.01 0.53
C TYR A 55 -10.00 -9.05 1.95
N ASP A 56 -9.26 -8.45 2.87
CA ASP A 56 -9.81 -8.06 4.16
C ASP A 56 -10.39 -6.65 4.06
N VAL A 57 -11.52 -6.45 4.73
CA VAL A 57 -12.27 -5.21 4.73
C VAL A 57 -12.46 -4.74 6.17
N LEU A 58 -12.12 -3.49 6.42
CA LEU A 58 -12.27 -2.84 7.71
C LEU A 58 -12.98 -1.50 7.52
N TYR A 59 -13.98 -1.22 8.35
CA TYR A 59 -14.67 0.07 8.36
C TYR A 59 -14.23 0.90 9.54
N GLU A 60 -13.87 2.14 9.25
CA GLU A 60 -13.66 3.18 10.26
C GLU A 60 -14.92 4.04 10.37
N CYS A 61 -15.49 4.16 11.57
CA CYS A 61 -16.72 4.88 11.83
C CYS A 61 -16.47 6.11 12.70
N GLN A 62 -17.09 7.24 12.35
CA GLN A 62 -17.00 8.48 13.11
C GLN A 62 -18.34 9.21 13.14
N ARG A 63 -18.58 9.96 14.22
CA ARG A 63 -19.74 10.86 14.34
C ARG A 63 -19.24 12.29 14.44
N GLY A 64 -20.00 13.23 13.90
CA GLY A 64 -19.60 14.63 13.94
C GLY A 64 -20.65 15.55 13.37
N SER A 65 -20.35 16.84 13.46
CA SER A 65 -21.11 17.89 12.81
C SER A 65 -20.13 18.99 12.39
N LEU A 66 -20.61 19.96 11.61
CA LEU A 66 -19.79 21.11 11.21
C LEU A 66 -19.19 21.85 12.43
N ALA A 67 -19.90 21.88 13.56
CA ALA A 67 -19.51 22.62 14.75
C ALA A 67 -18.48 21.90 15.64
N VAL A 68 -18.44 20.56 15.61
CA VAL A 68 -17.62 19.74 16.55
C VAL A 68 -16.53 18.94 15.83
N GLY A 69 -16.60 18.84 14.50
CA GLY A 69 -15.73 17.96 13.71
C GLY A 69 -16.13 16.49 13.87
N TYR A 70 -15.52 15.62 13.07
CA TYR A 70 -15.75 14.18 13.14
C TYR A 70 -14.69 13.50 14.02
N SER A 71 -15.15 12.61 14.89
CA SER A 71 -14.28 11.81 15.74
C SER A 71 -14.88 10.41 15.97
N SER A 72 -14.02 9.46 16.33
CA SER A 72 -14.45 8.17 16.87
C SER A 72 -14.94 8.29 18.32
N LYS A 73 -14.44 9.28 19.07
CA LYS A 73 -14.79 9.51 20.49
C LYS A 73 -16.19 10.09 20.68
N THR A 74 -16.77 10.67 19.64
CA THR A 74 -18.11 11.26 19.62
C THR A 74 -19.19 10.24 19.22
N LEU A 75 -18.82 9.00 18.93
CA LEU A 75 -19.78 7.91 18.69
C LEU A 75 -20.64 7.67 19.94
N LEU A 76 -21.94 7.48 19.74
CA LEU A 76 -22.88 7.22 20.83
C LEU A 76 -22.95 5.72 21.13
N GLN A 77 -23.52 5.35 22.28
CA GLN A 77 -23.64 3.95 22.72
C GLN A 77 -24.42 3.06 21.74
N PHE A 78 -25.36 3.65 20.99
CA PHE A 78 -26.15 2.96 19.97
C PHE A 78 -25.54 3.03 18.56
N ASP A 79 -24.37 3.66 18.42
CA ASP A 79 -23.60 3.62 17.18
C ASP A 79 -22.77 2.33 17.09
N PRO A 80 -22.33 1.98 15.86
CA PRO A 80 -21.23 1.04 15.68
C PRO A 80 -19.98 1.51 16.44
N ASN A 81 -19.10 0.56 16.70
CA ASN A 81 -17.79 0.86 17.28
C ASN A 81 -16.91 1.62 16.27
N PRO A 82 -15.84 2.29 16.73
CA PRO A 82 -14.89 2.98 15.86
C PRO A 82 -14.37 2.14 14.69
N TRP A 83 -14.14 0.85 14.95
CA TRP A 83 -13.69 -0.12 13.96
C TRP A 83 -14.69 -1.27 13.85
N CYS A 84 -15.04 -1.59 12.61
CA CYS A 84 -15.98 -2.66 12.29
C CYS A 84 -15.46 -3.55 11.14
N ASP A 85 -15.85 -4.82 11.12
CA ASP A 85 -15.53 -5.76 10.04
C ASP A 85 -16.35 -5.49 8.76
N ALA A 86 -16.14 -6.31 7.73
CA ALA A 86 -16.88 -6.25 6.46
C ALA A 86 -18.41 -6.24 6.62
N GLU A 87 -18.93 -6.84 7.70
CA GLU A 87 -20.35 -6.94 8.01
C GLU A 87 -20.85 -5.82 8.94
N MET A 88 -20.02 -4.80 9.19
CA MET A 88 -20.26 -3.72 10.17
C MET A 88 -20.42 -4.21 11.61
N ARG A 89 -19.83 -5.36 11.96
CA ARG A 89 -19.77 -5.87 13.33
C ARG A 89 -18.52 -5.36 14.03
N PHE A 90 -18.58 -5.31 15.36
CA PHE A 90 -17.44 -4.90 16.16
C PHE A 90 -16.19 -5.73 15.87
N THR A 91 -15.06 -5.05 15.69
CA THR A 91 -13.74 -5.66 15.77
C THR A 91 -12.84 -4.81 16.68
N PRO A 92 -12.04 -5.43 17.55
CA PRO A 92 -11.02 -4.72 18.33
C PRO A 92 -9.83 -4.29 17.46
N MET A 93 -9.78 -4.72 16.20
CA MET A 93 -8.67 -4.44 15.31
C MET A 93 -8.81 -3.08 14.61
N SER A 94 -7.69 -2.38 14.47
CA SER A 94 -7.48 -1.17 13.68
C SER A 94 -6.55 -1.47 12.51
N ILE A 95 -6.37 -0.51 11.60
CA ILE A 95 -5.42 -0.64 10.48
C ILE A 95 -3.98 -0.96 10.92
N GLU A 96 -3.59 -0.58 12.14
CA GLU A 96 -2.23 -0.77 12.67
C GLU A 96 -2.02 -2.13 13.33
N ASN A 97 -3.05 -2.66 13.99
CA ASN A 97 -2.92 -3.87 14.81
C ASN A 97 -3.56 -5.12 14.17
N TYR A 98 -4.19 -4.99 12.99
CA TYR A 98 -4.94 -6.07 12.36
C TYR A 98 -4.05 -7.28 12.10
N GLN A 99 -4.43 -8.42 12.68
CA GLN A 99 -3.70 -9.68 12.56
C GLN A 99 -4.30 -10.55 11.47
N LEU A 100 -3.44 -11.34 10.83
CA LEU A 100 -3.89 -12.38 9.92
C LEU A 100 -4.60 -13.49 10.70
N PRO A 101 -5.64 -14.15 10.13
CA PRO A 101 -6.38 -15.19 10.85
C PRO A 101 -5.52 -16.39 11.25
N ASP A 102 -4.52 -16.72 10.43
CA ASP A 102 -3.61 -17.83 10.64
C ASP A 102 -2.27 -17.56 9.92
N PRO A 103 -1.15 -18.20 10.35
CA PRO A 103 0.19 -17.89 9.85
C PRO A 103 0.45 -18.35 8.41
N THR A 104 -0.47 -19.08 7.78
CA THR A 104 -0.34 -19.46 6.37
C THR A 104 -0.58 -18.29 5.43
N TRP A 105 -1.24 -17.24 5.91
CA TRP A 105 -1.45 -16.02 5.14
C TRP A 105 -0.26 -15.09 5.22
N GLN A 106 -0.11 -14.31 4.17
CA GLN A 106 0.85 -13.24 4.05
C GLN A 106 0.19 -12.04 3.38
N TRP A 107 0.56 -10.83 3.81
CA TRP A 107 0.08 -9.61 3.19
C TRP A 107 0.74 -9.40 1.84
N VAL A 108 -0.06 -9.16 0.79
CA VAL A 108 0.46 -8.74 -0.52
C VAL A 108 0.81 -7.25 -0.47
N SER A 109 -0.07 -6.45 0.15
CA SER A 109 0.11 -5.01 0.28
C SER A 109 0.73 -4.67 1.64
N LYS A 110 1.76 -3.81 1.61
CA LYS A 110 2.43 -3.32 2.83
C LYS A 110 1.48 -2.55 3.74
N ASP A 111 0.62 -1.73 3.15
CA ASP A 111 -0.29 -0.83 3.85
C ASP A 111 -1.75 -1.09 3.46
N TRP A 112 -2.67 -0.63 4.30
CA TRP A 112 -4.09 -0.60 3.98
C TRP A 112 -4.38 0.43 2.89
N MET A 113 -5.28 0.11 1.98
CA MET A 113 -5.74 1.00 0.92
C MET A 113 -7.15 1.48 1.23
N ILE A 114 -7.45 2.72 0.83
CA ILE A 114 -8.80 3.28 0.91
C ILE A 114 -9.57 2.83 -0.32
N ASP A 115 -10.79 2.33 -0.11
CA ASP A 115 -11.63 1.90 -1.21
C ASP A 115 -12.44 3.07 -1.79
N MET A 116 -12.09 3.45 -3.02
CA MET A 116 -12.69 4.56 -3.77
C MET A 116 -13.76 4.11 -4.77
N THR A 117 -14.20 2.84 -4.71
CA THR A 117 -15.13 2.27 -5.69
C THR A 117 -16.59 2.72 -5.54
N GLU A 118 -16.96 3.19 -4.36
CA GLU A 118 -18.32 3.66 -4.03
C GLU A 118 -18.43 5.18 -4.15
N ASP A 119 -19.62 5.74 -3.92
CA ASP A 119 -19.83 7.19 -3.79
C ASP A 119 -19.17 7.67 -2.48
N VAL A 120 -17.92 8.12 -2.59
CA VAL A 120 -17.05 8.60 -1.50
C VAL A 120 -16.48 9.98 -1.84
N ASP A 121 -16.01 10.71 -0.83
CA ASP A 121 -15.23 11.94 -1.03
C ASP A 121 -13.77 11.66 -1.45
N GLU A 122 -12.99 12.72 -1.61
CA GLU A 122 -11.55 12.67 -1.98
C GLU A 122 -10.69 11.88 -0.98
N ALA A 123 -11.13 11.74 0.27
CA ALA A 123 -10.44 11.02 1.33
C ALA A 123 -11.08 9.63 1.62
N GLY A 124 -12.04 9.19 0.80
CA GLY A 124 -12.74 7.91 0.90
C GLY A 124 -13.83 7.83 1.97
N TRP A 125 -14.34 8.96 2.46
CA TRP A 125 -15.44 9.01 3.41
C TRP A 125 -16.80 8.95 2.71
N GLN A 126 -17.70 8.19 3.34
CA GLN A 126 -19.12 8.23 3.06
C GLN A 126 -19.85 8.88 4.21
N TYR A 127 -20.84 9.69 3.90
CA TYR A 127 -21.63 10.43 4.87
C TYR A 127 -23.07 9.93 4.93
N ALA A 128 -23.67 10.03 6.12
CA ALA A 128 -25.09 9.75 6.31
C ALA A 128 -25.65 10.51 7.53
N LEU A 129 -26.98 10.49 7.66
CA LEU A 129 -27.67 11.07 8.82
C LEU A 129 -27.45 10.22 10.08
N LYS A 130 -27.39 8.90 9.91
CA LYS A 130 -27.22 7.89 10.97
C LYS A 130 -26.70 6.59 10.34
N PHE A 131 -26.07 5.71 11.11
CA PHE A 131 -25.53 4.44 10.59
C PHE A 131 -26.61 3.42 10.15
N HIS A 132 -27.88 3.67 10.49
CA HIS A 132 -28.98 2.71 10.35
C HIS A 132 -30.13 3.28 9.51
N GLY A 133 -30.51 2.62 8.42
CA GLY A 133 -31.67 2.98 7.61
C GLY A 133 -31.54 4.33 6.89
N ALA A 134 -30.32 4.84 6.73
CA ALA A 134 -30.03 6.07 6.00
C ALA A 134 -29.33 5.77 4.67
N VAL A 135 -29.42 6.72 3.74
CA VAL A 135 -28.73 6.66 2.45
C VAL A 135 -27.33 7.27 2.60
N TRP A 136 -26.32 6.50 2.24
CA TRP A 136 -24.92 6.92 2.20
C TRP A 136 -24.62 7.70 0.93
N HIS A 137 -23.72 8.67 1.02
CA HIS A 137 -23.34 9.53 -0.10
C HIS A 137 -21.90 10.08 0.09
N GLY A 138 -21.20 10.37 -1.00
CA GLY A 138 -19.80 10.83 -0.96
C GLY A 138 -19.65 12.32 -0.66
N ASN A 139 -20.58 13.16 -1.12
CA ASN A 139 -20.50 14.61 -0.93
C ASN A 139 -21.09 15.07 0.41
N TYR A 140 -20.32 15.80 1.22
CA TYR A 140 -20.79 16.35 2.50
C TYR A 140 -22.02 17.27 2.34
N LYS A 141 -23.10 16.97 3.06
CA LYS A 141 -24.35 17.74 3.08
C LYS A 141 -24.68 18.24 4.48
N HIS A 142 -24.80 19.56 4.61
CA HIS A 142 -25.27 20.17 5.85
C HIS A 142 -26.58 19.52 6.33
N PHE A 143 -26.68 19.26 7.63
CA PHE A 143 -27.83 18.62 8.30
C PHE A 143 -28.18 17.19 7.83
N ARG A 144 -27.39 16.59 6.93
CA ARG A 144 -27.59 15.22 6.45
C ARG A 144 -26.35 14.32 6.62
N SER A 145 -25.25 14.88 7.09
CA SER A 145 -23.97 14.20 7.29
C SER A 145 -23.56 14.25 8.77
N PHE A 146 -24.31 13.62 9.68
CA PHE A 146 -23.93 13.56 11.10
C PHE A 146 -23.01 12.38 11.44
N VAL A 147 -22.98 11.38 10.57
CA VAL A 147 -22.07 10.25 10.69
C VAL A 147 -21.30 10.10 9.40
N ARG A 148 -20.09 9.54 9.51
CA ARG A 148 -19.30 9.13 8.37
C ARG A 148 -18.66 7.77 8.60
N ARG A 149 -18.39 7.05 7.52
CA ARG A 149 -17.59 5.83 7.54
C ARG A 149 -16.60 5.82 6.38
N ARG A 150 -15.48 5.14 6.56
CA ARG A 150 -14.47 4.91 5.53
C ARG A 150 -14.17 3.43 5.42
N ARG A 151 -14.10 2.91 4.19
CA ARG A 151 -13.80 1.51 3.92
C ARG A 151 -12.32 1.36 3.58
N TRP A 152 -11.64 0.57 4.40
CA TRP A 152 -10.27 0.15 4.20
C TRP A 152 -10.24 -1.26 3.66
N ILE A 153 -9.38 -1.51 2.68
CA ILE A 153 -9.16 -2.82 2.09
C ILE A 153 -7.68 -3.18 2.11
N ARG A 154 -7.37 -4.46 2.31
CA ARG A 154 -6.00 -4.96 2.22
C ARG A 154 -5.99 -6.36 1.64
N LEU A 155 -5.07 -6.58 0.70
CA LEU A 155 -4.96 -7.86 0.01
C LEU A 155 -3.98 -8.78 0.75
N ARG A 156 -4.43 -10.01 0.99
CA ARG A 156 -3.59 -11.11 1.49
C ARG A 156 -3.63 -12.31 0.56
N HIS A 157 -2.61 -13.14 0.65
CA HIS A 157 -2.52 -14.39 -0.08
C HIS A 157 -2.02 -15.52 0.83
N ARG A 158 -2.28 -16.76 0.45
CA ARG A 158 -1.67 -17.96 1.05
C ARG A 158 -1.34 -19.00 0.00
N LEU A 159 -0.42 -19.90 0.32
CA LEU A 159 -0.10 -21.08 -0.50
C LEU A 159 -0.95 -22.27 -0.03
N LEU A 160 -1.53 -23.01 -0.97
CA LEU A 160 -2.26 -24.24 -0.74
C LEU A 160 -1.27 -25.42 -0.88
N ASN A 161 -1.27 -26.35 0.07
CA ASN A 161 -0.17 -27.30 0.38
C ASN A 161 0.19 -28.35 -0.69
N ASN A 162 0.63 -27.92 -1.87
CA ASN A 162 1.42 -28.73 -2.81
C ASN A 162 2.87 -28.23 -2.98
N GLN A 163 3.25 -27.09 -2.39
CA GLN A 163 4.59 -26.50 -2.51
C GLN A 163 5.35 -26.28 -1.20
N GLN A 164 4.71 -26.43 -0.03
CA GLN A 164 5.41 -26.31 1.26
C GLN A 164 6.50 -27.37 1.45
N GLN A 165 6.40 -28.53 0.78
CA GLN A 165 7.43 -29.58 0.84
C GLN A 165 8.67 -29.28 -0.02
N GLN A 166 8.58 -28.44 -1.06
CA GLN A 166 9.73 -28.14 -1.93
C GLN A 166 10.65 -27.04 -1.35
N GLN A 167 10.11 -26.05 -0.63
CA GLN A 167 10.94 -24.99 -0.06
C GLN A 167 11.70 -25.40 1.22
N GLN A 168 11.22 -26.40 1.96
CA GLN A 168 11.93 -26.90 3.16
C GLN A 168 13.10 -27.85 2.82
N GLN A 169 13.13 -28.48 1.64
CA GLN A 169 14.24 -29.37 1.25
C GLN A 169 15.43 -28.68 0.59
N THR A 170 15.29 -27.45 0.07
CA THR A 170 16.44 -26.73 -0.56
C THR A 170 17.34 -26.02 0.46
N ALA A 171 16.88 -25.81 1.70
CA ALA A 171 17.61 -25.04 2.70
C ALA A 171 18.61 -25.86 3.55
N GLU A 172 18.62 -27.20 3.48
CA GLU A 172 19.41 -28.03 4.40
C GLU A 172 20.47 -28.94 3.74
N GLN A 173 20.71 -28.85 2.42
CA GLN A 173 21.80 -29.63 1.79
C GLN A 173 22.62 -28.81 0.79
N GLN A 174 23.68 -28.15 1.26
CA GLN A 174 24.87 -27.91 0.45
C GLN A 174 26.13 -27.76 1.34
N PRO A 175 27.06 -28.74 1.32
CA PRO A 175 28.42 -28.55 1.81
C PRO A 175 29.31 -27.84 0.77
N PRO A 176 30.47 -27.29 1.18
CA PRO A 176 31.23 -26.33 0.38
C PRO A 176 32.07 -27.01 -0.70
N LEU A 177 32.00 -26.52 -1.93
CA LEU A 177 32.95 -26.88 -2.99
C LEU A 177 33.84 -25.68 -3.35
N LEU A 178 35.12 -25.84 -3.06
CA LEU A 178 36.25 -25.12 -3.63
C LEU A 178 36.33 -25.40 -5.13
N ILE A 179 36.37 -24.35 -5.97
CA ILE A 179 37.04 -24.42 -7.28
C ILE A 179 37.84 -23.14 -7.49
N ASP A 180 39.10 -23.39 -7.83
CA ASP A 180 40.22 -22.51 -8.14
C ASP A 180 40.05 -21.78 -9.49
N LEU A 181 40.77 -20.67 -9.63
CA LEU A 181 40.68 -19.68 -10.70
C LEU A 181 41.13 -20.21 -12.07
N SER A 182 40.51 -19.72 -13.14
CA SER A 182 41.23 -19.33 -14.36
C SER A 182 40.42 -18.30 -15.14
N ASP A 183 40.98 -17.09 -15.25
CA ASP A 183 40.58 -16.08 -16.23
C ASP A 183 40.86 -16.59 -17.67
N PRO A 184 40.16 -16.04 -18.68
CA PRO A 184 40.71 -14.84 -19.31
C PRO A 184 39.63 -13.76 -19.53
N ALA A 185 39.90 -12.56 -19.02
CA ALA A 185 39.45 -11.33 -19.66
C ALA A 185 40.40 -11.01 -20.86
N PRO A 186 40.13 -10.02 -21.73
CA PRO A 186 38.97 -9.10 -21.75
C PRO A 186 38.34 -8.91 -23.16
N SER A 187 37.08 -8.46 -23.23
CA SER A 187 36.65 -7.49 -24.26
C SER A 187 35.27 -6.89 -23.99
N SER A 188 35.27 -5.59 -23.67
CA SER A 188 34.34 -4.54 -24.08
C SER A 188 32.95 -4.92 -24.63
N SER A 189 31.89 -4.68 -23.85
CA SER A 189 30.52 -4.48 -24.38
C SER A 189 29.63 -3.65 -23.43
N THR A 190 30.07 -2.44 -23.09
CA THR A 190 29.31 -1.45 -22.30
C THR A 190 28.01 -0.95 -22.96
N SER A 191 27.70 -1.34 -24.20
CA SER A 191 26.49 -0.91 -24.90
C SER A 191 25.27 -1.83 -24.69
N SER A 192 25.46 -3.05 -24.18
CA SER A 192 24.39 -4.05 -24.07
C SER A 192 23.62 -3.98 -22.75
N SER A 193 24.28 -3.63 -21.65
CA SER A 193 23.65 -3.51 -20.32
C SER A 193 22.65 -2.35 -20.26
N ASP A 194 23.01 -1.23 -20.89
CA ASP A 194 22.25 0.01 -20.74
C ASP A 194 20.95 -0.02 -21.54
N LYS A 195 20.97 -0.67 -22.71
CA LYS A 195 19.76 -0.91 -23.50
C LYS A 195 18.79 -1.82 -22.75
N ASP A 196 19.31 -2.84 -22.06
CA ASP A 196 18.50 -3.74 -21.23
C ASP A 196 17.87 -2.99 -20.04
N ILE A 197 18.60 -2.08 -19.39
CA ILE A 197 18.04 -1.23 -18.32
C ILE A 197 16.94 -0.32 -18.86
N MET A 198 17.17 0.40 -19.96
CA MET A 198 16.16 1.28 -20.54
C MET A 198 14.92 0.52 -21.03
N GLU A 199 15.08 -0.67 -21.61
CA GLU A 199 13.95 -1.52 -22.02
C GLU A 199 13.13 -1.99 -20.81
N LYS A 200 13.79 -2.32 -19.69
CA LYS A 200 13.11 -2.65 -18.42
C LYS A 200 12.35 -1.45 -17.88
N LEU A 201 12.94 -0.25 -17.91
CA LEU A 201 12.29 0.99 -17.46
C LEU A 201 11.05 1.34 -18.30
N GLN A 202 11.09 1.12 -19.61
CA GLN A 202 9.95 1.34 -20.50
C GLN A 202 8.79 0.38 -20.24
N LYS A 203 9.06 -0.83 -19.73
CA LYS A 203 8.02 -1.82 -19.35
C LYS A 203 7.37 -1.50 -18.00
N CYS A 204 8.02 -0.71 -17.15
CA CYS A 204 7.50 -0.31 -15.85
C CYS A 204 6.33 0.67 -16.00
N ARG A 205 5.28 0.47 -15.21
CA ARG A 205 4.07 1.32 -15.25
C ARG A 205 4.10 2.44 -14.22
N LEU A 206 4.93 2.31 -13.19
CA LEU A 206 4.99 3.22 -12.05
C LEU A 206 6.44 3.56 -11.72
N ASP A 207 6.65 4.77 -11.22
CA ASP A 207 7.95 5.25 -10.74
C ASP A 207 8.60 4.34 -9.68
N ARG A 208 7.82 3.76 -8.76
CA ARG A 208 8.34 2.81 -7.76
C ARG A 208 8.98 1.56 -8.40
N GLU A 209 8.46 1.13 -9.56
CA GLU A 209 8.98 -0.04 -10.28
C GLU A 209 10.25 0.35 -11.03
N ARG A 210 10.25 1.52 -11.68
CA ARG A 210 11.42 2.10 -12.33
C ARG A 210 12.57 2.27 -11.32
N LEU A 211 12.26 2.83 -10.15
CA LEU A 211 13.22 3.01 -9.06
C LEU A 211 13.76 1.66 -8.56
N ALA A 212 12.91 0.63 -8.42
CA ALA A 212 13.37 -0.69 -8.00
C ALA A 212 14.32 -1.36 -9.02
N VAL A 213 14.09 -1.15 -10.33
CA VAL A 213 15.00 -1.63 -11.38
C VAL A 213 16.36 -0.94 -11.28
N LEU A 214 16.36 0.38 -11.14
CA LEU A 214 17.60 1.16 -11.00
C LEU A 214 18.32 0.87 -9.69
N ASP A 215 17.60 0.69 -8.58
CA ASP A 215 18.19 0.25 -7.30
C ASP A 215 18.85 -1.12 -7.42
N GLY A 216 18.26 -2.03 -8.20
CA GLY A 216 18.88 -3.31 -8.54
C GLY A 216 20.19 -3.12 -9.31
N ALA A 217 20.18 -2.29 -10.34
CA ALA A 217 21.36 -1.97 -11.15
C ALA A 217 22.45 -1.31 -10.31
N ILE A 218 22.08 -0.31 -9.50
CA ILE A 218 22.96 0.36 -8.52
C ILE A 218 23.57 -0.71 -7.64
N LYS A 219 22.79 -1.55 -6.94
CA LYS A 219 23.32 -2.60 -6.03
C LYS A 219 24.23 -3.59 -6.71
N SER A 220 23.92 -4.03 -7.94
CA SER A 220 24.74 -4.97 -8.71
C SER A 220 26.07 -4.40 -9.20
N THR A 221 26.20 -3.07 -9.27
CA THR A 221 27.41 -2.40 -9.72
C THR A 221 28.51 -2.51 -8.66
N LEU A 222 29.71 -2.95 -9.05
CA LEU A 222 30.86 -3.02 -8.15
C LEU A 222 31.28 -1.61 -7.69
N PRO A 223 31.71 -1.42 -6.44
CA PRO A 223 32.20 -0.13 -5.96
C PRO A 223 33.32 0.41 -6.86
N GLY A 224 33.16 1.63 -7.37
CA GLY A 224 34.12 2.27 -8.27
C GLY A 224 33.82 2.14 -9.77
N LEU A 225 32.70 1.51 -10.16
CA LEU A 225 32.26 1.41 -11.57
C LEU A 225 30.90 2.09 -11.82
N GLU A 226 30.59 3.14 -11.06
CA GLU A 226 29.28 3.81 -11.08
C GLU A 226 29.18 4.95 -12.10
N ASP A 227 30.31 5.39 -12.64
CA ASP A 227 30.41 6.47 -13.62
C ASP A 227 29.50 6.28 -14.85
N PRO A 228 29.35 5.07 -15.44
CA PRO A 228 28.47 4.87 -16.60
C PRO A 228 26.98 5.09 -16.29
N LEU A 229 26.53 4.73 -15.08
CA LEU A 229 25.15 4.95 -14.64
C LEU A 229 24.89 6.44 -14.40
N LEU A 230 25.91 7.14 -13.91
CA LEU A 230 25.83 8.54 -13.52
C LEU A 230 25.90 9.50 -14.72
N GLU A 231 26.70 9.16 -15.74
CA GLU A 231 26.69 9.87 -17.02
C GLU A 231 25.29 9.88 -17.67
N LYS A 232 24.51 8.81 -17.44
CA LYS A 232 23.14 8.64 -17.95
C LYS A 232 22.05 8.92 -16.92
N ALA A 233 22.41 9.46 -15.76
CA ALA A 233 21.44 9.70 -14.69
C ALA A 233 20.29 10.60 -15.14
N ILE A 234 20.58 11.61 -15.97
CA ILE A 234 19.56 12.52 -16.52
C ILE A 234 18.58 11.75 -17.40
N ASP A 235 19.05 10.91 -18.32
CA ASP A 235 18.21 10.11 -19.22
C ASP A 235 17.30 9.16 -18.42
N TYR A 236 17.81 8.54 -17.35
CA TYR A 236 17.01 7.73 -16.45
C TYR A 236 15.99 8.58 -15.68
N MET A 237 16.39 9.77 -15.22
CA MET A 237 15.53 10.69 -14.49
C MET A 237 14.37 11.22 -15.34
N GLU A 238 14.56 11.38 -16.65
CA GLU A 238 13.50 11.75 -17.60
C GLU A 238 12.40 10.68 -17.73
N THR A 239 12.68 9.43 -17.33
CA THR A 239 11.66 8.36 -17.31
C THR A 239 10.74 8.42 -16.09
N PHE A 240 11.05 9.23 -15.08
CA PHE A 240 10.25 9.36 -13.87
C PHE A 240 9.19 10.45 -13.99
N ASP A 241 7.99 10.15 -13.53
CA ASP A 241 6.85 11.07 -13.50
C ASP A 241 6.94 12.06 -12.32
N TYR A 242 7.60 11.68 -11.22
CA TYR A 242 7.69 12.47 -9.99
C TYR A 242 9.13 12.86 -9.63
N ASP A 243 9.35 14.12 -9.28
CA ASP A 243 10.68 14.63 -8.88
C ASP A 243 11.18 14.05 -7.55
N ASP A 244 10.29 13.64 -6.64
CA ASP A 244 10.67 12.91 -5.41
C ASP A 244 11.36 11.57 -5.75
N THR A 245 10.92 10.89 -6.82
CA THR A 245 11.58 9.66 -7.30
C THR A 245 12.95 9.96 -7.88
N LYS A 246 13.05 11.04 -8.68
CA LYS A 246 14.32 11.50 -9.27
C LYS A 246 15.35 11.83 -8.18
N PHE A 247 14.93 12.56 -7.14
CA PHE A 247 15.75 12.88 -5.97
C PHE A 247 16.23 11.62 -5.26
N LYS A 248 15.34 10.67 -4.97
CA LYS A 248 15.69 9.40 -4.29
C LYS A 248 16.73 8.61 -5.07
N PHE A 249 16.49 8.41 -6.37
CA PHE A 249 17.43 7.72 -7.26
C PHE A 249 18.81 8.38 -7.26
N LEU A 250 18.86 9.69 -7.51
CA LEU A 250 20.13 10.42 -7.60
C LEU A 250 20.88 10.43 -6.27
N SER A 251 20.15 10.60 -5.16
CA SER A 251 20.70 10.55 -3.80
C SER A 251 21.32 9.18 -3.49
N GLN A 252 20.62 8.08 -3.80
CA GLN A 252 21.14 6.72 -3.61
C GLN A 252 22.38 6.44 -4.48
N LEU A 253 22.37 6.88 -5.73
CA LEU A 253 23.48 6.70 -6.65
C LEU A 253 24.73 7.48 -6.19
N LEU A 254 24.57 8.75 -5.82
CA LEU A 254 25.67 9.56 -5.28
C LEU A 254 26.17 9.04 -3.94
N GLN A 255 25.28 8.61 -3.04
CA GLN A 255 25.65 8.00 -1.76
C GLN A 255 26.44 6.70 -1.95
N LYS A 256 26.14 5.93 -2.99
CA LYS A 256 26.88 4.71 -3.27
C LYS A 256 28.29 5.01 -3.79
N LYS A 257 28.42 5.99 -4.69
CA LYS A 257 29.70 6.43 -5.24
C LYS A 257 30.59 7.06 -4.16
N TYR A 258 29.96 7.86 -3.31
CA TYR A 258 30.62 8.65 -2.30
C TYR A 258 30.29 8.13 -0.91
N ASN A 259 31.20 7.31 -0.37
CA ASN A 259 31.14 6.95 1.03
C ASN A 259 31.46 8.20 1.87
N PHE A 260 30.43 8.86 2.41
CA PHE A 260 30.46 10.19 3.08
C PHE A 260 31.34 10.29 4.34
N ASN A 261 32.23 9.33 4.58
CA ASN A 261 32.87 9.15 5.86
C ASN A 261 34.19 9.90 6.05
N GLN A 262 34.72 10.75 5.13
CA GLN A 262 35.94 11.49 5.51
C GLN A 262 36.48 12.72 4.73
N LYS A 263 35.97 13.16 3.56
CA LYS A 263 36.54 14.36 2.87
C LYS A 263 35.50 15.14 2.07
N PRO A 264 35.68 16.46 1.86
CA PRO A 264 34.90 17.22 0.88
C PRO A 264 35.15 16.63 -0.52
N ILE A 265 34.05 16.37 -1.22
CA ILE A 265 34.06 15.65 -2.49
C ILE A 265 33.73 16.64 -3.60
N HIS A 266 34.61 16.75 -4.58
CA HIS A 266 34.34 17.53 -5.79
C HIS A 266 33.50 16.71 -6.76
N LEU A 267 32.26 17.16 -7.00
CA LEU A 267 31.40 16.62 -8.05
C LEU A 267 32.00 16.94 -9.43
N THR A 268 31.95 15.95 -10.31
CA THR A 268 32.16 16.08 -11.75
C THR A 268 31.07 16.95 -12.39
N GLU A 269 31.34 17.48 -13.58
CA GLU A 269 30.39 18.35 -14.28
C GLU A 269 29.09 17.64 -14.66
N SER A 270 29.12 16.34 -14.97
CA SER A 270 27.93 15.53 -15.25
C SER A 270 27.04 15.37 -14.00
N GLU A 271 27.65 15.13 -12.84
CA GLU A 271 26.95 15.03 -11.57
C GLU A 271 26.31 16.35 -11.16
N LYS A 272 27.05 17.47 -11.29
CA LYS A 272 26.49 18.80 -11.03
C LYS A 272 25.27 19.07 -11.92
N LYS A 273 25.37 18.72 -13.22
CA LYS A 273 24.26 18.87 -14.16
C LYS A 273 23.06 18.00 -13.76
N ALA A 274 23.29 16.76 -13.34
CA ALA A 274 22.23 15.87 -12.86
C ALA A 274 21.56 16.43 -11.59
N VAL A 275 22.34 16.93 -10.62
CA VAL A 275 21.81 17.55 -9.41
C VAL A 275 21.01 18.81 -9.74
N GLN A 276 21.52 19.68 -10.61
CA GLN A 276 20.83 20.90 -11.06
C GLN A 276 19.59 20.63 -11.91
N SER A 277 19.39 19.41 -12.40
CA SER A 277 18.18 19.04 -13.15
C SER A 277 16.95 18.81 -12.26
N LEU A 278 17.14 18.68 -10.94
CA LEU A 278 16.04 18.54 -9.99
C LEU A 278 15.21 19.83 -9.91
N GLN A 279 13.89 19.70 -9.81
CA GLN A 279 12.98 20.85 -9.80
C GLN A 279 13.07 21.67 -8.51
N PHE A 280 13.26 21.02 -7.36
CA PHE A 280 13.17 21.65 -6.06
C PHE A 280 14.55 22.04 -5.52
N TYR A 281 14.70 23.32 -5.17
CA TYR A 281 15.92 23.84 -4.55
C TYR A 281 16.27 23.13 -3.23
N SER A 282 15.26 22.73 -2.44
CA SER A 282 15.46 21.97 -1.19
C SER A 282 16.23 20.67 -1.41
N ASP A 283 15.92 19.97 -2.50
CA ASP A 283 16.44 18.65 -2.81
C ASP A 283 17.90 18.77 -3.29
N ILE A 284 18.18 19.78 -4.11
CA ILE A 284 19.52 20.18 -4.53
C ILE A 284 20.39 20.46 -3.30
N GLN A 285 19.93 21.32 -2.38
CA GLN A 285 20.68 21.66 -1.18
C GLN A 285 20.89 20.45 -0.26
N THR A 286 19.91 19.56 -0.17
CA THR A 286 20.04 18.32 0.63
C THR A 286 21.17 17.44 0.10
N ILE A 287 21.28 17.28 -1.22
CA ILE A 287 22.37 16.53 -1.85
C ILE A 287 23.71 17.24 -1.62
N LEU A 288 23.79 18.54 -1.90
CA LEU A 288 25.05 19.29 -1.75
C LEU A 288 25.55 19.27 -0.31
N ASN A 289 24.68 19.48 0.68
CA ASN A 289 25.03 19.44 2.10
C ASN A 289 25.50 18.05 2.55
N SER A 290 25.00 16.98 1.93
CA SER A 290 25.46 15.62 2.22
C SER A 290 26.89 15.36 1.71
N ILE A 291 27.29 16.04 0.64
CA ILE A 291 28.57 15.86 -0.07
C ILE A 291 29.66 16.79 0.48
N ASP A 292 29.32 18.06 0.71
CA ASP A 292 30.19 19.04 1.34
C ASP A 292 29.37 19.97 2.25
N PRO A 293 29.39 19.75 3.58
CA PRO A 293 28.65 20.58 4.53
C PRO A 293 29.14 22.04 4.58
N ASN A 294 30.28 22.37 3.96
CA ASN A 294 30.81 23.73 3.87
C ASN A 294 30.50 24.43 2.54
N ALA A 295 29.89 23.75 1.56
CA ALA A 295 29.60 24.32 0.24
C ALA A 295 28.37 25.24 0.19
N ALA A 296 27.74 25.54 1.34
CA ALA A 296 26.55 26.39 1.45
C ALA A 296 26.86 27.87 1.19
N SER A 297 27.25 28.24 -0.03
CA SER A 297 27.29 29.61 -0.58
C SER A 297 27.55 29.56 -2.10
N ILE A 298 26.54 29.22 -2.91
CA ILE A 298 26.44 29.63 -4.32
C ILE A 298 25.02 30.10 -4.58
#